data_AF-A0A8E2JAI6-F1
#
_entry.id   AF-A0A8E2JAI6-F1
#
_cell.length_a   1.000
_cell.length_b   1.000
_cell.length_c   1.000
_cell.angle_alpha   90.00
_cell.angle_beta   90.00
_cell.angle_gamma   90.00
#
_symmetry.space_group_name_H-M   'P 1'
#
loop_
_entity.id
_entity.type
_entity.pdbx_description
1 polymer ?
#
loop_
_entity_poly.entity_id
_entity_poly.type
_entity_poly.pdbx_seq_one_letter_code
_entity_poly.pdbx_strand_id
1 'polypeptide(L)'
;MLPPVDPSTLEQNPGFKTLYKDLCSRKLNSDGSSKDLRRQRAQDETRKKLSTARTEAAKSQILRDSLVDLPSRAKELPSELHEVIEIICAQLHGQIALEDREILEDDTDYFLENIEPISRAISTTLTTTTTHLALIANPDTPPPIPSLPKASTALLDSTSNLADELSHTRIALATLVSKVLQTHRDLLETLIRILEQTMHGSVARATRAQAELLAAKATSLDLQASIHASTHPPPPSLLSALKAYNAAMATQKSTLKSREQGAERTLQAYERAGGKAMLDISARYGHLGAEIEKVKEEIGRLERGE
;
A
#
# COMPACT_ATOMS: atom_id res chain seq x y z
N MET A 1 -2.22 -22.48 -8.88
CA MET A 1 -2.42 -21.39 -9.86
C MET A 1 -1.05 -20.86 -10.29
N LEU A 2 -0.81 -20.73 -11.60
CA LEU A 2 0.31 -19.88 -12.05
C LEU A 2 -0.05 -18.42 -11.75
N PRO A 3 0.81 -17.64 -11.08
CA PRO A 3 0.50 -16.27 -10.73
C PRO A 3 0.28 -15.44 -12.00
N PRO A 4 -0.70 -14.50 -12.00
CA PRO A 4 -0.93 -13.63 -13.14
C PRO A 4 0.32 -12.79 -13.41
N VAL A 5 0.81 -12.84 -14.64
CA VAL A 5 1.97 -12.08 -15.10
C VAL A 5 1.51 -10.72 -15.61
N ASP A 6 2.28 -9.67 -15.30
CA ASP A 6 2.03 -8.31 -15.79
C ASP A 6 1.96 -8.29 -17.33
N PRO A 7 0.90 -7.72 -17.94
CA PRO A 7 0.78 -7.59 -19.40
C PRO A 7 2.01 -6.94 -20.05
N SER A 8 2.68 -6.00 -19.38
CA SER A 8 3.89 -5.35 -19.88
C SER A 8 5.03 -6.35 -20.13
N THR A 9 5.17 -7.35 -19.25
CA THR A 9 6.21 -8.37 -19.32
C THR A 9 5.92 -9.41 -20.40
N LEU A 10 4.63 -9.69 -20.64
CA LEU A 10 4.17 -10.57 -21.73
C LEU A 10 4.35 -9.90 -23.11
N GLU A 11 4.26 -8.58 -23.18
CA GLU A 11 4.52 -7.81 -24.41
C GLU A 11 6.01 -7.72 -24.73
N GLN A 12 6.86 -7.55 -23.71
CA GLN A 12 8.32 -7.52 -23.87
C GLN A 12 8.92 -8.88 -24.25
N ASN A 13 8.28 -10.00 -23.85
CA ASN A 13 8.80 -11.35 -24.09
C ASN A 13 7.78 -12.25 -24.82
N PRO A 14 7.71 -12.17 -26.17
CA PRO A 14 6.70 -12.89 -26.96
C PRO A 14 6.81 -14.42 -26.86
N GLY A 15 8.01 -14.97 -26.72
CA GLY A 15 8.22 -16.42 -26.53
C GLY A 15 7.73 -16.93 -25.17
N PHE A 16 7.85 -16.09 -24.13
CA PHE A 16 7.28 -16.41 -22.82
C PHE A 16 5.76 -16.33 -22.84
N LYS A 17 5.19 -15.36 -23.56
CA LYS A 17 3.73 -15.22 -23.75
C LYS A 17 3.10 -16.44 -24.40
N THR A 18 3.71 -17.01 -25.44
CA THR A 18 3.23 -18.26 -26.07
C THR A 18 3.34 -19.44 -25.13
N LEU A 19 4.45 -19.59 -24.41
CA LEU A 19 4.62 -20.66 -23.41
C LEU A 19 3.59 -20.54 -22.27
N TYR A 20 3.42 -19.36 -21.69
CA TYR A 20 2.46 -19.10 -20.61
C TYR A 20 1.03 -19.41 -21.06
N LYS A 21 0.66 -19.00 -22.28
CA LYS A 21 -0.63 -19.33 -22.88
C LYS A 21 -0.78 -20.84 -23.10
N ASP A 22 0.25 -21.54 -23.60
CA ASP A 22 0.19 -22.99 -23.83
C ASP A 22 0.08 -23.78 -22.51
N LEU A 23 0.81 -23.34 -21.48
CA LEU A 23 0.73 -23.92 -20.13
C LEU A 23 -0.67 -23.75 -19.52
N CYS A 24 -1.22 -22.53 -19.55
CA CYS A 24 -2.54 -22.24 -18.98
C CYS A 24 -3.70 -22.86 -19.78
N SER A 25 -3.57 -22.95 -21.11
CA SER A 25 -4.67 -23.42 -21.97
C SER A 25 -4.65 -24.93 -22.21
N ARG A 26 -3.47 -25.52 -22.50
CA ARG A 26 -3.38 -26.89 -23.02
C ARG A 26 -2.79 -27.89 -22.03
N LYS A 27 -1.84 -27.47 -21.19
CA LYS A 27 -1.05 -28.41 -20.38
C LYS A 27 -1.50 -28.52 -18.92
N LEU A 28 -1.89 -27.41 -18.29
CA LEU A 28 -2.20 -27.37 -16.87
C LEU A 28 -3.65 -26.97 -16.61
N ASN A 29 -4.22 -27.53 -15.55
CA ASN A 29 -5.48 -27.12 -14.94
C ASN A 29 -5.23 -25.90 -14.03
N SER A 30 -6.31 -25.28 -13.57
CA SER A 30 -6.29 -24.12 -12.67
C SER A 30 -5.51 -24.38 -11.36
N ASP A 31 -5.58 -25.60 -10.85
CA ASP A 31 -4.87 -26.10 -9.66
C ASP A 31 -3.37 -26.42 -9.93
N GLY A 32 -2.91 -26.35 -11.18
CA GLY A 32 -1.54 -26.71 -11.58
C GLY A 32 -1.34 -28.19 -11.89
N SER A 33 -2.40 -29.01 -11.89
CA SER A 33 -2.33 -30.40 -12.32
C SER A 33 -2.28 -30.54 -13.86
N SER A 34 -1.80 -31.66 -14.37
CA SER A 34 -1.68 -31.91 -15.82
C SER A 34 -3.05 -32.26 -16.44
N LYS A 35 -3.35 -31.69 -17.62
CA LYS A 35 -4.54 -32.04 -18.43
C LYS A 35 -4.45 -33.39 -19.16
N ASP A 36 -3.28 -34.03 -19.17
CA ASP A 36 -3.10 -35.37 -19.73
C ASP A 36 -3.78 -36.43 -18.86
N LEU A 37 -4.89 -36.98 -19.36
CA LEU A 37 -5.73 -37.95 -18.65
C LEU A 37 -4.98 -39.21 -18.19
N ARG A 38 -3.99 -39.68 -18.97
CA ARG A 38 -3.22 -40.88 -18.61
C ARG A 38 -2.29 -40.60 -17.43
N ARG A 39 -1.60 -39.45 -17.48
CA ARG A 39 -0.73 -38.99 -16.39
C ARG A 39 -1.54 -38.65 -15.14
N GLN A 40 -2.72 -38.04 -15.30
CA GLN A 40 -3.62 -37.74 -14.20
C GLN A 40 -4.08 -39.02 -13.49
N ARG A 41 -4.54 -40.04 -14.22
CA ARG A 41 -4.94 -41.32 -13.62
C ARG A 41 -3.80 -42.00 -12.85
N ALA A 42 -2.59 -42.02 -13.40
CA ALA A 42 -1.42 -42.58 -12.73
C ALA A 42 -1.05 -41.77 -11.46
N GLN A 43 -1.18 -40.45 -11.50
CA GLN A 43 -0.98 -39.58 -10.34
C GLN A 43 -2.06 -39.79 -9.27
N ASP A 44 -3.33 -39.97 -9.67
CA ASP A 44 -4.42 -40.20 -8.74
C ASP A 44 -4.31 -41.57 -8.06
N GLU A 45 -3.88 -42.60 -8.80
CA GLU A 45 -3.60 -43.92 -8.22
C GLU A 45 -2.45 -43.87 -7.22
N THR A 46 -1.34 -43.19 -7.56
CA THR A 46 -0.21 -43.02 -6.64
C THR A 46 -0.59 -42.18 -5.42
N ARG A 47 -1.40 -41.12 -5.58
CA ARG A 47 -1.96 -40.34 -4.46
C ARG A 47 -2.83 -41.18 -3.55
N LYS A 48 -3.68 -42.05 -4.10
CA LYS A 48 -4.49 -43.00 -3.30
C LYS A 48 -3.60 -43.95 -2.51
N LYS A 49 -2.62 -44.59 -3.15
CA LYS A 49 -1.65 -45.50 -2.50
C LYS A 49 -0.84 -44.78 -1.41
N LEU A 50 -0.42 -43.56 -1.67
CA LEU A 50 0.30 -42.74 -0.70
C LEU A 50 -0.60 -42.32 0.46
N SER A 51 -1.88 -42.01 0.21
CA SER A 51 -2.84 -41.73 1.26
C SER A 51 -3.09 -42.94 2.16
N THR A 52 -3.22 -44.14 1.60
CA THR A 52 -3.39 -45.37 2.40
C THR A 52 -2.14 -45.69 3.20
N ALA A 53 -0.95 -45.63 2.59
CA ALA A 53 0.30 -45.86 3.30
C ALA A 53 0.53 -44.83 4.43
N ARG A 54 0.18 -43.56 4.21
CA ARG A 54 0.26 -42.52 5.25
C ARG A 54 -0.73 -42.75 6.39
N THR A 55 -1.96 -43.16 6.11
CA THR A 55 -2.93 -43.43 7.17
C THR A 55 -2.54 -44.66 7.98
N GLU A 56 -2.00 -45.70 7.34
CA GLU A 56 -1.47 -46.89 8.02
C GLU A 56 -0.25 -46.56 8.90
N ALA A 57 0.70 -45.78 8.37
CA ALA A 57 1.85 -45.31 9.12
C ALA A 57 1.44 -44.45 10.32
N ALA A 58 0.53 -43.50 10.12
CA ALA A 58 0.02 -42.63 11.18
C ALA A 58 -0.74 -43.42 12.25
N LYS A 59 -1.57 -44.41 11.87
CA LYS A 59 -2.24 -45.30 12.83
C LYS A 59 -1.24 -46.07 13.68
N SER A 60 -0.23 -46.66 13.04
CA SER A 60 0.81 -47.42 13.73
C SER A 60 1.60 -46.53 14.69
N GLN A 61 1.93 -45.31 14.25
CA GLN A 61 2.66 -44.34 15.08
C GLN A 61 1.82 -43.87 16.27
N ILE A 62 0.56 -43.50 16.07
CA ILE A 62 -0.34 -43.10 17.16
C ILE A 62 -0.47 -44.22 18.21
N LEU A 63 -0.57 -45.48 17.78
CA LEU A 63 -0.65 -46.61 18.71
C LEU A 63 0.66 -46.80 19.49
N ARG A 64 1.82 -46.68 18.84
CA ARG A 64 3.13 -46.75 19.51
C ARG A 64 3.32 -45.62 20.51
N ASP A 65 3.04 -44.39 20.10
CA ASP A 65 3.15 -43.21 20.97
C ASP A 65 2.17 -43.33 22.16
N SER A 66 0.97 -43.84 21.93
CA SER A 66 -0.03 -44.07 22.99
C SER A 66 0.39 -45.18 23.95
N LEU A 67 1.10 -46.22 23.48
CA LEU A 67 1.65 -47.29 24.31
C LEU A 67 2.79 -46.77 25.20
N VAL A 68 3.68 -45.94 24.66
CA VAL A 68 4.78 -45.32 25.42
C VAL A 68 4.24 -44.43 26.55
N ASP A 69 3.19 -43.66 26.27
CA ASP A 69 2.59 -42.77 27.27
C ASP A 69 1.68 -43.50 28.26
N LEU A 70 1.28 -44.75 27.98
CA LEU A 70 0.27 -45.48 28.75
C LEU A 70 0.63 -45.65 30.24
N PRO A 71 1.86 -46.07 30.61
CA PRO A 71 2.26 -46.26 32.02
C PRO A 71 2.13 -44.98 32.85
N SER A 72 2.32 -43.82 32.22
CA SER A 72 2.23 -42.50 32.89
C SER A 72 0.79 -42.01 33.05
N ARG A 73 -0.11 -42.41 32.15
CA ARG A 73 -1.48 -41.88 32.06
C ARG A 73 -2.53 -42.80 32.69
N ALA A 74 -2.32 -44.11 32.66
CA ALA A 74 -3.29 -45.11 33.11
C ALA A 74 -2.95 -45.63 34.50
N LYS A 75 -3.52 -44.99 35.54
CA LYS A 75 -3.32 -45.40 36.95
C LYS A 75 -4.02 -46.72 37.32
N GLU A 76 -4.85 -47.25 36.43
CA GLU A 76 -5.67 -48.44 36.66
C GLU A 76 -4.96 -49.74 36.25
N LEU A 77 -3.82 -49.65 35.55
CA LEU A 77 -3.03 -50.83 35.19
C LEU A 77 -2.13 -51.30 36.35
N PRO A 78 -2.00 -52.62 36.56
CA PRO A 78 -0.99 -53.21 37.42
C PRO A 78 0.43 -52.74 37.08
N SER A 79 1.25 -52.50 38.09
CA SER A 79 2.65 -52.07 37.91
C SER A 79 3.50 -53.06 37.12
N GLU A 80 3.21 -54.36 37.23
CA GLU A 80 3.88 -55.43 36.47
C GLU A 80 3.68 -55.25 34.95
N LEU A 81 2.48 -54.81 34.53
CA LEU A 81 2.20 -54.54 33.13
C LEU A 81 2.90 -53.28 32.62
N HIS A 82 3.20 -52.30 33.48
CA HIS A 82 3.93 -51.10 33.07
C HIS A 82 5.36 -51.43 32.62
N GLU A 83 6.06 -52.28 33.36
CA GLU A 83 7.43 -52.71 33.02
C GLU A 83 7.44 -53.47 31.68
N VAL A 84 6.50 -54.40 31.50
CA VAL A 84 6.36 -55.18 30.26
C VAL A 84 6.00 -54.27 29.06
N ILE A 85 5.13 -53.27 29.25
CA ILE A 85 4.79 -52.29 28.20
C ILE A 85 6.03 -51.48 27.81
N GLU A 86 6.87 -51.05 28.76
CA GLU A 86 8.09 -50.30 28.47
C GLU A 86 9.10 -51.12 27.66
N ILE A 87 9.29 -52.39 28.03
CA ILE A 87 10.18 -53.33 27.32
C ILE A 87 9.70 -53.54 25.88
N ILE A 88 8.41 -53.77 25.68
CA ILE A 88 7.82 -53.97 24.34
C ILE A 88 7.85 -52.67 23.53
N CYS A 89 7.64 -51.52 24.17
CA CYS A 89 7.83 -50.23 23.50
C CYS A 89 9.28 -50.09 23.02
N ALA A 90 10.27 -50.37 23.85
CA ALA A 90 11.68 -50.33 23.45
C ALA A 90 11.97 -51.29 22.27
N GLN A 91 11.36 -52.47 22.27
CA GLN A 91 11.45 -53.44 21.16
C GLN A 91 10.82 -52.88 19.86
N LEU A 92 9.63 -52.29 19.94
CA LEU A 92 8.90 -51.70 18.81
C LEU A 92 9.59 -50.46 18.21
N HIS A 93 10.34 -49.72 19.03
CA HIS A 93 11.18 -48.59 18.60
C HIS A 93 12.54 -49.04 18.04
N GLY A 94 12.86 -50.34 18.10
CA GLY A 94 14.13 -50.89 17.62
C GLY A 94 15.32 -50.57 18.52
N GLN A 95 15.08 -50.29 19.81
CA GLN A 95 16.13 -50.01 20.79
C GLN A 95 16.80 -51.27 21.32
N ILE A 96 16.17 -52.44 21.11
CA ILE A 96 16.66 -53.75 21.55
C ILE A 96 17.24 -54.50 20.34
N ALA A 97 18.45 -55.04 20.50
CA ALA A 97 19.14 -55.82 19.47
C ALA A 97 18.34 -57.09 19.11
N LEU A 98 18.54 -57.61 17.89
CA LEU A 98 17.83 -58.80 17.41
C LEU A 98 18.16 -60.06 18.23
N GLU A 99 19.36 -60.11 18.80
CA GLU A 99 19.91 -61.22 19.59
C GLU A 99 19.23 -61.33 20.97
N ASP A 100 18.85 -60.21 21.57
CA ASP A 100 18.23 -60.16 22.89
C ASP A 100 16.70 -60.42 22.85
N ARG A 101 16.12 -60.60 21.66
CA ARG A 101 14.67 -60.80 21.49
C ARG A 101 14.18 -62.16 21.98
N GLU A 102 15.04 -63.17 21.94
CA GLU A 102 14.71 -64.53 22.41
C GLU A 102 14.54 -64.56 23.94
N ILE A 103 15.24 -63.68 24.66
CA ILE A 103 15.15 -63.57 26.12
C ILE A 103 13.84 -62.89 26.56
N LEU A 104 13.25 -62.07 25.68
CA LEU A 104 12.04 -61.29 25.95
C LEU A 104 10.76 -61.99 25.48
N GLU A 105 10.84 -63.24 25.03
CA GLU A 105 9.70 -63.98 24.51
C GLU A 105 8.61 -64.16 25.60
N ASP A 106 9.02 -64.47 26.83
CA ASP A 106 8.11 -64.58 27.99
C ASP A 106 7.37 -63.26 28.29
N ASP A 107 8.05 -62.11 28.19
CA ASP A 107 7.44 -60.78 28.38
C ASP A 107 6.45 -60.46 27.24
N THR A 108 6.76 -60.88 26.01
CA THR A 108 5.84 -60.72 24.88
C THR A 108 4.59 -61.58 25.03
N ASP A 109 4.72 -62.82 25.50
CA ASP A 109 3.58 -63.69 25.74
C ASP A 109 2.69 -63.14 26.86
N TYR A 110 3.28 -62.68 27.98
CA TYR A 110 2.53 -62.05 29.06
C TYR A 110 1.77 -60.78 28.61
N PHE A 111 2.37 -59.97 27.72
CA PHE A 111 1.68 -58.82 27.11
C PHE A 111 0.51 -59.24 26.21
N LEU A 112 0.69 -60.30 25.41
CA LEU A 112 -0.34 -60.82 24.53
C LEU A 112 -1.51 -61.42 25.32
N GLU A 113 -1.24 -62.10 26.44
CA GLU A 113 -2.26 -62.59 27.38
C GLU A 113 -3.07 -61.44 28.01
N ASN A 114 -2.43 -60.31 28.29
CA ASN A 114 -3.04 -59.13 28.90
C ASN A 114 -3.40 -58.03 27.88
N ILE A 115 -3.58 -58.39 26.61
CA ILE A 115 -3.86 -57.39 25.56
C ILE A 115 -5.21 -56.68 25.73
N GLU A 116 -6.20 -57.35 26.31
CA GLU A 116 -7.54 -56.78 26.50
C GLU A 116 -7.55 -55.56 27.45
N PRO A 117 -7.01 -55.64 28.70
CA PRO A 117 -6.93 -54.47 29.57
C PRO A 117 -6.06 -53.34 28.99
N ILE A 118 -4.97 -53.67 28.30
CA ILE A 118 -4.10 -52.69 27.63
C ILE A 118 -4.87 -51.96 26.53
N SER A 119 -5.59 -52.69 25.68
CA SER A 119 -6.39 -52.12 24.59
C SER A 119 -7.52 -51.22 25.11
N ARG A 120 -8.14 -51.59 26.24
CA ARG A 120 -9.17 -50.79 26.91
C ARG A 120 -8.58 -49.47 27.41
N ALA A 121 -7.44 -49.53 28.10
CA ALA A 121 -6.76 -48.33 28.59
C ALA A 121 -6.34 -47.40 27.45
N ILE A 122 -5.74 -47.91 26.37
CA ILE A 122 -5.40 -47.12 25.18
C ILE A 122 -6.65 -46.50 24.56
N SER A 123 -7.76 -47.26 24.47
CA SER A 123 -9.01 -46.73 23.93
C SER A 123 -9.56 -45.58 24.78
N THR A 124 -9.47 -45.68 26.12
CA THR A 124 -9.90 -44.59 27.01
C THR A 124 -9.02 -43.35 26.88
N THR A 125 -7.69 -43.51 26.78
CA THR A 125 -6.77 -42.37 26.62
C THR A 125 -6.96 -41.70 25.28
N LEU A 126 -7.09 -42.48 24.18
CA LEU A 126 -7.38 -41.96 22.84
C LEU A 126 -8.75 -41.26 22.77
N THR A 127 -9.76 -41.79 23.45
CA THR A 127 -11.07 -41.13 23.51
C THR A 127 -10.95 -39.79 24.24
N THR A 128 -10.24 -39.77 25.37
CA THR A 128 -10.00 -38.55 26.16
C THR A 128 -9.23 -37.50 25.35
N THR A 129 -8.13 -37.86 24.69
CA THR A 129 -7.38 -36.93 23.83
C THR A 129 -8.24 -36.42 22.67
N THR A 130 -9.05 -37.28 22.06
CA THR A 130 -9.96 -36.87 20.98
C THR A 130 -11.04 -35.90 21.48
N THR A 131 -11.55 -36.07 22.70
CA THR A 131 -12.48 -35.09 23.31
C THR A 131 -11.81 -33.74 23.55
N HIS A 132 -10.56 -33.72 24.01
CA HIS A 132 -9.80 -32.48 24.13
C HIS A 132 -9.54 -31.82 22.79
N LEU A 133 -9.22 -32.59 21.74
CA LEU A 133 -9.08 -32.06 20.37
C LEU A 133 -10.39 -31.49 19.84
N ALA A 134 -11.53 -32.09 20.15
CA ALA A 134 -12.85 -31.54 19.80
C ALA A 134 -13.11 -30.20 20.51
N LEU A 135 -12.75 -30.07 21.79
CA LEU A 135 -12.83 -28.81 22.54
C LEU A 135 -11.90 -27.73 21.97
N ILE A 136 -10.68 -28.09 21.55
CA ILE A 136 -9.75 -27.15 20.92
C ILE A 136 -10.28 -26.70 19.55
N ALA A 137 -10.88 -27.62 18.78
CA ALA A 137 -11.42 -27.30 17.47
C ALA A 137 -12.56 -26.27 17.54
N ASN A 138 -13.47 -26.41 18.51
CA ASN A 138 -14.51 -25.42 18.80
C ASN A 138 -14.80 -25.41 20.32
N PRO A 139 -14.44 -24.34 21.04
CA PRO A 139 -14.63 -24.28 22.49
C PRO A 139 -16.10 -24.18 22.90
N ASP A 140 -16.93 -23.51 22.09
CA ASP A 140 -18.34 -23.26 22.42
C ASP A 140 -19.26 -24.44 22.07
N THR A 141 -18.97 -25.12 20.96
CA THR A 141 -19.75 -26.26 20.47
C THR A 141 -18.80 -27.36 19.96
N PRO A 142 -18.28 -28.22 20.84
CA PRO A 142 -17.34 -29.26 20.44
C PRO A 142 -18.03 -30.24 19.47
N PRO A 143 -17.44 -30.51 18.30
CA PRO A 143 -18.01 -31.46 17.34
C PRO A 143 -17.95 -32.88 17.91
N PRO A 144 -18.95 -33.73 17.63
CA PRO A 144 -18.88 -35.13 18.01
C PRO A 144 -17.68 -35.81 17.30
N ILE A 145 -17.00 -36.72 17.99
CA ILE A 145 -15.80 -37.44 17.52
C ILE A 145 -15.87 -37.89 16.04
N PRO A 146 -16.93 -38.55 15.54
CA PRO A 146 -16.98 -39.01 14.14
C PRO A 146 -17.03 -37.87 13.11
N SER A 147 -17.42 -36.66 13.53
CA SER A 147 -17.49 -35.48 12.66
C SER A 147 -16.21 -34.64 12.66
N LEU A 148 -15.28 -34.89 13.59
CA LEU A 148 -14.02 -34.17 13.72
C LEU A 148 -13.20 -34.10 12.42
N PRO A 149 -13.05 -35.19 11.63
CA PRO A 149 -12.29 -35.12 10.39
C PRO A 149 -12.91 -34.13 9.38
N LYS A 150 -14.23 -34.13 9.25
CA LYS A 150 -14.94 -33.20 8.36
C LYS A 150 -14.80 -31.76 8.83
N ALA A 151 -14.87 -31.52 10.13
CA ALA A 151 -14.65 -30.20 10.72
C ALA A 151 -13.20 -29.73 10.46
N SER A 152 -12.21 -30.60 10.62
CA SER A 152 -10.80 -30.26 10.35
C SER A 152 -10.55 -29.93 8.88
N THR A 153 -11.12 -30.68 7.93
CA THR A 153 -10.97 -30.37 6.50
C THR A 153 -11.66 -29.06 6.15
N ALA A 154 -12.86 -28.82 6.69
CA ALA A 154 -13.56 -27.55 6.49
C ALA A 154 -12.80 -26.35 7.07
N LEU A 155 -12.16 -26.51 8.23
CA LEU A 155 -11.29 -25.48 8.81
C LEU A 155 -10.06 -25.23 7.94
N LEU A 156 -9.40 -26.30 7.46
CA LEU A 156 -8.26 -26.17 6.53
C LEU A 156 -8.67 -25.44 5.24
N ASP A 157 -9.77 -25.85 4.62
CA ASP A 157 -10.30 -25.22 3.41
C ASP A 157 -10.66 -23.74 3.67
N SER A 158 -11.26 -23.43 4.82
CA SER A 158 -11.57 -22.05 5.21
C SER A 158 -10.30 -21.22 5.38
N THR A 159 -9.28 -21.76 6.04
CA THR A 159 -8.00 -21.05 6.23
C THR A 159 -7.27 -20.81 4.92
N SER A 160 -7.27 -21.78 3.98
CA SER A 160 -6.68 -21.57 2.65
C SER A 160 -7.46 -20.54 1.84
N ASN A 161 -8.80 -20.60 1.87
CA ASN A 161 -9.64 -19.64 1.16
C ASN A 161 -9.45 -18.21 1.68
N LEU A 162 -9.39 -18.04 3.01
CA LEU A 162 -9.11 -16.73 3.63
C LEU A 162 -7.70 -16.22 3.28
N ALA A 163 -6.71 -17.11 3.21
CA ALA A 163 -5.36 -16.73 2.79
C ALA A 163 -5.33 -16.27 1.33
N ASP A 164 -6.04 -16.98 0.45
CA ASP A 164 -6.17 -16.63 -0.96
C ASP A 164 -6.91 -15.29 -1.13
N GLU A 165 -8.02 -15.09 -0.42
CA GLU A 165 -8.78 -13.83 -0.42
C GLU A 165 -7.94 -12.65 0.08
N LEU A 166 -7.18 -12.85 1.16
CA LEU A 166 -6.25 -11.84 1.68
C LEU A 166 -5.17 -11.49 0.65
N SER A 167 -4.65 -12.48 -0.09
CA SER A 167 -3.67 -12.22 -1.15
C SER A 167 -4.30 -11.40 -2.29
N HIS A 168 -5.54 -11.73 -2.67
CA HIS A 168 -6.27 -11.07 -3.75
C HIS A 168 -6.59 -9.61 -3.41
N THR A 169 -7.05 -9.36 -2.18
CA THR A 169 -7.34 -8.01 -1.67
C THR A 169 -6.08 -7.16 -1.57
N ARG A 170 -4.94 -7.73 -1.16
CA ARG A 170 -3.64 -7.04 -1.16
C ARG A 170 -3.21 -6.59 -2.56
N ILE A 171 -3.37 -7.45 -3.57
CA ILE A 171 -3.06 -7.11 -4.96
C ILE A 171 -4.00 -6.01 -5.47
N ALA A 172 -5.30 -6.12 -5.18
CA ALA A 172 -6.28 -5.10 -5.55
C ALA A 172 -5.97 -3.74 -4.90
N LEU A 173 -5.54 -3.73 -3.64
CA LEU A 173 -5.11 -2.50 -2.97
C LEU A 173 -3.86 -1.90 -3.62
N ALA A 174 -2.84 -2.72 -3.90
CA ALA A 174 -1.60 -2.25 -4.53
C ALA A 174 -1.85 -1.63 -5.92
N THR A 175 -2.74 -2.23 -6.71
CA THR A 175 -3.13 -1.69 -8.03
C THR A 175 -3.93 -0.38 -7.89
N LEU A 176 -4.84 -0.29 -6.92
CA LEU A 176 -5.58 0.94 -6.63
C LEU A 176 -4.64 2.09 -6.21
N VAL A 177 -3.70 1.83 -5.29
CA VAL A 177 -2.71 2.82 -4.85
C VAL A 177 -1.87 3.29 -6.03
N SER A 178 -1.43 2.38 -6.90
CA SER A 178 -0.67 2.73 -8.11
C SER A 178 -1.48 3.63 -9.04
N LYS A 179 -2.78 3.34 -9.21
CA LYS A 179 -3.68 4.17 -10.02
C LYS A 179 -3.90 5.55 -9.41
N VAL A 180 -4.06 5.66 -8.09
CA VAL A 180 -4.19 6.94 -7.39
C VAL A 180 -2.92 7.78 -7.51
N LEU A 181 -1.73 7.16 -7.41
CA LEU A 181 -0.47 7.87 -7.61
C LEU A 181 -0.30 8.35 -9.05
N GLN A 182 -0.72 7.56 -10.05
CA GLN A 182 -0.74 7.97 -11.45
C GLN A 182 -1.68 9.15 -11.67
N THR A 183 -2.92 9.09 -11.18
CA THR A 183 -3.87 10.21 -11.35
C THR A 183 -3.40 11.47 -10.63
N HIS A 184 -2.75 11.34 -9.47
CA HIS A 184 -2.17 12.48 -8.77
C HIS A 184 -1.02 13.11 -9.54
N ARG A 185 -0.14 12.28 -10.13
CA ARG A 185 0.94 12.75 -11.01
C ARG A 185 0.37 13.50 -12.21
N ASP A 186 -0.63 12.94 -12.89
CA ASP A 186 -1.25 13.55 -14.06
C ASP A 186 -1.89 14.90 -13.69
N LEU A 187 -2.58 14.97 -12.55
CA LEU A 187 -3.14 16.22 -12.03
C LEU A 187 -2.04 17.27 -11.81
N LEU A 188 -0.97 16.92 -11.09
CA LEU A 188 0.14 17.84 -10.85
C LEU A 188 0.77 18.32 -12.16
N GLU A 189 0.98 17.44 -13.12
CA GLU A 189 1.52 17.81 -14.44
C GLU A 189 0.59 18.78 -15.17
N THR A 190 -0.72 18.52 -15.19
CA THR A 190 -1.68 19.45 -15.80
C THR A 190 -1.74 20.80 -15.07
N LEU A 191 -1.65 20.81 -13.74
CA LEU A 191 -1.65 22.03 -12.94
C LEU A 191 -0.40 22.87 -13.21
N ILE A 192 0.78 22.24 -13.25
CA ILE A 192 2.04 22.90 -13.62
C ILE A 192 1.92 23.50 -15.02
N ARG A 193 1.42 22.73 -15.99
CA ARG A 193 1.23 23.22 -17.37
C ARG A 193 0.28 24.41 -17.44
N ILE A 194 -0.82 24.40 -16.68
CA ILE A 194 -1.77 25.51 -16.62
C ILE A 194 -1.10 26.75 -16.01
N LEU A 195 -0.35 26.61 -14.92
CA LEU A 195 0.39 27.73 -14.30
C LEU A 195 1.42 28.33 -15.26
N GLU A 196 2.19 27.49 -15.95
CA GLU A 196 3.16 27.93 -16.96
C GLU A 196 2.47 28.69 -18.10
N GLN A 197 1.31 28.23 -18.57
CA GLN A 197 0.61 28.87 -19.68
C GLN A 197 -0.09 30.16 -19.28
N THR A 198 -0.75 30.19 -18.12
CA THR A 198 -1.65 31.27 -17.70
C THR A 198 -0.92 32.39 -16.94
N MET A 199 -0.05 32.03 -16.00
CA MET A 199 0.63 33.00 -15.12
C MET A 199 1.99 33.43 -15.69
N HIS A 200 2.74 32.49 -16.26
CA HIS A 200 4.11 32.76 -16.72
C HIS A 200 4.21 32.95 -18.23
N GLY A 201 3.21 32.50 -19.01
CA GLY A 201 3.31 32.38 -20.46
C GLY A 201 2.72 33.54 -21.25
N SER A 202 1.43 33.82 -21.11
CA SER A 202 0.72 34.74 -22.04
C SER A 202 0.97 36.22 -21.71
N VAL A 203 0.82 36.61 -20.45
CA VAL A 203 1.00 38.01 -20.00
C VAL A 203 2.45 38.44 -20.17
N ALA A 204 3.41 37.62 -19.72
CA ALA A 204 4.84 37.93 -19.88
C ALA A 204 5.26 38.03 -21.35
N ARG A 205 4.71 37.20 -22.24
CA ARG A 205 4.97 37.29 -23.69
C ARG A 205 4.35 38.55 -24.29
N ALA A 206 3.12 38.92 -23.91
CA ALA A 206 2.47 40.12 -24.40
C ALA A 206 3.21 41.40 -23.96
N THR A 207 3.60 41.49 -22.68
CA THR A 207 4.37 42.64 -22.16
C THR A 207 5.73 42.75 -22.83
N ARG A 208 6.40 41.61 -23.07
CA ARG A 208 7.69 41.60 -23.79
C ARG A 208 7.54 42.08 -25.23
N ALA A 209 6.56 41.54 -25.97
CA ALA A 209 6.31 41.96 -27.35
C ALA A 209 5.95 43.46 -27.44
N GLN A 210 5.16 43.97 -26.49
CA GLN A 210 4.83 45.39 -26.41
C GLN A 210 6.06 46.26 -26.12
N ALA A 211 6.94 45.83 -25.22
CA ALA A 211 8.18 46.54 -24.93
C ALA A 211 9.14 46.56 -26.14
N GLU A 212 9.27 45.44 -26.85
CA GLU A 212 10.07 45.33 -28.08
C GLU A 212 9.51 46.24 -29.19
N LEU A 213 8.18 46.28 -29.36
CA LEU A 213 7.52 47.18 -30.32
C LEU A 213 7.76 48.66 -29.98
N LEU A 214 7.65 49.04 -28.71
CA LEU A 214 7.90 50.42 -28.28
C LEU A 214 9.38 50.81 -28.48
N ALA A 215 10.30 49.90 -28.20
CA ALA A 215 11.72 50.12 -28.46
C ALA A 215 12.01 50.31 -29.95
N ALA A 216 11.46 49.47 -30.83
CA ALA A 216 11.61 49.61 -32.28
C ALA A 216 10.99 50.91 -32.82
N LYS A 217 9.86 51.35 -32.26
CA LYS A 217 9.28 52.65 -32.59
C LYS A 217 10.17 53.81 -32.14
N ALA A 218 10.75 53.73 -30.95
CA ALA A 218 11.65 54.76 -30.44
C ALA A 218 12.91 54.89 -31.32
N THR A 219 13.52 53.77 -31.73
CA THR A 219 14.68 53.81 -32.64
C THR A 219 14.32 54.35 -34.02
N SER A 220 13.14 54.00 -34.54
CA SER A 220 12.67 54.55 -35.82
C SER A 220 12.45 56.07 -35.75
N LEU A 221 11.82 56.56 -34.67
CA LEU A 221 11.62 57.98 -34.45
C LEU A 221 12.94 58.73 -34.22
N ASP A 222 13.89 58.12 -33.53
CA ASP A 222 15.23 58.69 -33.32
C ASP A 222 15.99 58.84 -34.64
N LEU A 223 15.97 57.81 -35.49
CA LEU A 223 16.54 57.88 -36.84
C LEU A 223 15.86 58.96 -37.69
N GLN A 224 14.53 59.04 -37.66
CA GLN A 224 13.78 60.09 -38.36
C GLN A 224 14.14 61.49 -37.85
N ALA A 225 14.24 61.67 -36.53
CA ALA A 225 14.64 62.93 -35.91
C ALA A 225 16.08 63.31 -36.30
N SER A 226 17.01 62.36 -36.33
CA SER A 226 18.39 62.59 -36.76
C SER A 226 18.49 63.02 -38.22
N ILE A 227 17.72 62.40 -39.12
CA ILE A 227 17.63 62.81 -40.53
C ILE A 227 17.04 64.23 -40.64
N HIS A 228 15.99 64.52 -39.89
CA HIS A 228 15.36 65.84 -39.90
C HIS A 228 16.30 66.94 -39.36
N ALA A 229 17.04 66.66 -38.28
CA ALA A 229 18.01 67.59 -37.72
C ALA A 229 19.18 67.88 -38.69
N SER A 230 19.57 66.90 -39.50
CA SER A 230 20.64 67.04 -40.50
C SER A 230 20.20 67.85 -41.72
N THR A 231 18.91 67.78 -42.09
CA THR A 231 18.34 68.50 -43.23
C THR A 231 17.88 69.91 -42.87
N HIS A 232 17.44 70.11 -41.63
CA HIS A 232 16.91 71.39 -41.14
C HIS A 232 17.50 71.67 -39.76
N PRO A 233 18.52 72.55 -39.66
CA PRO A 233 19.09 72.95 -38.38
C PRO A 233 18.01 73.52 -37.46
N PRO A 234 17.82 72.97 -36.26
CA PRO A 234 16.74 73.39 -35.37
C PRO A 234 16.94 74.84 -34.91
N PRO A 235 15.85 75.65 -34.82
CA PRO A 235 15.95 77.03 -34.36
C PRO A 235 16.38 77.09 -32.89
N PRO A 236 17.09 78.15 -32.47
CA PRO A 236 17.65 78.26 -31.12
C PRO A 236 16.58 78.26 -30.01
N SER A 237 15.37 78.75 -30.32
CA SER A 237 14.21 78.69 -29.43
C SER A 237 13.78 77.24 -29.14
N LEU A 238 13.72 76.38 -30.16
CA LEU A 238 13.40 74.96 -30.01
C LEU A 238 14.47 74.25 -29.17
N LEU A 239 15.75 74.55 -29.38
CA LEU A 239 16.83 73.96 -28.59
C LEU A 239 16.72 74.34 -27.10
N SER A 240 16.35 75.58 -26.79
CA SER A 240 16.12 76.01 -25.41
C SER A 240 14.92 75.30 -24.77
N ALA A 241 13.84 75.12 -25.53
CA ALA A 241 12.65 74.39 -25.10
C ALA A 241 12.94 72.89 -24.89
N LEU A 242 13.70 72.26 -25.78
CA LEU A 242 14.13 70.86 -25.64
C LEU A 242 15.06 70.66 -24.44
N LYS A 243 15.96 71.60 -24.16
CA LYS A 243 16.79 71.56 -22.94
C LYS A 243 15.93 71.65 -21.67
N ALA A 244 14.96 72.56 -21.65
CA ALA A 244 14.01 72.67 -20.54
C ALA A 244 13.15 71.41 -20.38
N TYR A 245 12.70 70.82 -21.50
CA TYR A 245 11.94 69.57 -21.50
C TYR A 245 12.78 68.39 -21.01
N ASN A 246 14.03 68.25 -21.46
CA ASN A 246 14.94 67.19 -20.98
C ASN A 246 15.24 67.34 -19.48
N ALA A 247 15.42 68.57 -19.00
CA ALA A 247 15.56 68.83 -17.57
C ALA A 247 14.29 68.40 -16.81
N ALA A 248 13.10 68.78 -17.30
CA ALA A 248 11.82 68.37 -16.72
C ALA A 248 11.65 66.84 -16.69
N MET A 249 11.98 66.15 -17.79
CA MET A 249 11.95 64.69 -17.88
C MET A 249 12.94 64.02 -16.94
N ALA A 250 14.14 64.59 -16.74
CA ALA A 250 15.11 64.07 -15.77
C ALA A 250 14.58 64.18 -14.33
N THR A 251 13.97 65.32 -13.97
CA THR A 251 13.26 65.46 -12.69
C THR A 251 12.14 64.43 -12.57
N GLN A 252 11.27 64.31 -13.59
CA GLN A 252 10.16 63.36 -13.55
C GLN A 252 10.64 61.91 -13.39
N LYS A 253 11.70 61.52 -14.12
CA LYS A 253 12.33 60.20 -13.98
C LYS A 253 12.86 59.96 -12.55
N SER A 254 13.50 60.96 -11.95
CA SER A 254 13.97 60.85 -10.57
C SER A 254 12.81 60.68 -9.57
N THR A 255 11.71 61.43 -9.74
CA THR A 255 10.53 61.30 -8.88
C THR A 255 9.86 59.94 -9.01
N LEU A 256 9.76 59.42 -10.24
CA LEU A 256 9.21 58.08 -10.48
C LEU A 256 10.08 57.00 -9.85
N LYS A 257 11.41 57.10 -9.98
CA LYS A 257 12.34 56.16 -9.35
C LYS A 257 12.26 56.20 -7.82
N SER A 258 12.11 57.38 -7.22
CA SER A 258 11.89 57.50 -5.77
C SER A 258 10.55 56.88 -5.35
N ARG A 259 9.50 57.03 -6.16
CA ARG A 259 8.19 56.42 -5.91
C ARG A 259 8.22 54.90 -6.05
N GLU A 260 8.93 54.38 -7.05
CA GLU A 260 9.17 52.95 -7.24
C GLU A 260 9.89 52.34 -6.03
N GLN A 261 11.00 52.94 -5.60
CA GLN A 261 11.73 52.50 -4.41
C GLN A 261 10.86 52.58 -3.14
N GLY A 262 10.00 53.59 -3.03
CA GLY A 262 9.02 53.69 -1.95
C GLY A 262 8.03 52.52 -1.97
N ALA A 263 7.46 52.23 -3.14
CA ALA A 263 6.53 51.12 -3.33
C ALA A 263 7.20 49.76 -3.03
N GLU A 264 8.41 49.52 -3.52
CA GLU A 264 9.17 48.30 -3.22
C GLU A 264 9.43 48.13 -1.72
N ARG A 265 9.80 49.21 -1.02
CA ARG A 265 9.96 49.16 0.45
C ARG A 265 8.66 48.84 1.15
N THR A 266 7.53 49.39 0.69
CA THR A 266 6.22 49.06 1.25
C THR A 266 5.83 47.60 0.98
N LEU A 267 6.10 47.09 -0.22
CA LEU A 267 5.87 45.68 -0.56
C LEU A 267 6.72 44.75 0.32
N GLN A 268 8.01 45.04 0.48
CA GLN A 268 8.87 44.28 1.39
C GLN A 268 8.40 44.37 2.85
N ALA A 269 7.87 45.52 3.28
CA ALA A 269 7.28 45.64 4.61
C ALA A 269 6.02 44.75 4.75
N TYR A 270 5.17 44.68 3.73
CA TYR A 270 4.02 43.77 3.72
C TYR A 270 4.43 42.29 3.71
N GLU A 271 5.43 41.91 2.92
CA GLU A 271 5.97 40.56 2.89
C GLU A 271 6.56 40.14 4.25
N ARG A 272 7.28 41.05 4.91
CA ARG A 272 7.85 40.81 6.25
C ARG A 272 6.80 40.76 7.35
N ALA A 273 5.72 41.54 7.22
CA ALA A 273 4.62 41.56 8.19
C ALA A 273 3.77 40.27 8.14
N GLY A 274 3.75 39.57 7.00
CA GLY A 274 3.04 38.31 6.81
C GLY A 274 1.51 38.44 6.84
N GLY A 275 0.81 37.34 6.51
CA GLY A 275 -0.66 37.33 6.38
C GLY A 275 -1.42 37.70 7.66
N LYS A 276 -0.87 37.44 8.84
CA LYS A 276 -1.51 37.77 10.14
C LYS A 276 -1.56 39.27 10.41
N ALA A 277 -0.48 40.01 10.13
CA ALA A 277 -0.47 41.46 10.35
C ALA A 277 -1.38 42.19 9.35
N MET A 278 -1.49 41.70 8.11
CA MET A 278 -2.40 42.26 7.10
C MET A 278 -3.88 42.08 7.47
N LEU A 279 -4.24 40.95 8.08
CA LEU A 279 -5.59 40.71 8.61
C LEU A 279 -5.93 41.68 9.75
N ASP A 280 -4.97 41.91 10.65
CA ASP A 280 -5.12 42.86 11.76
C ASP A 280 -5.29 44.31 11.28
N ILE A 281 -4.56 44.71 10.23
CA ILE A 281 -4.69 46.05 9.62
C ILE A 281 -6.06 46.19 8.93
N SER A 282 -6.53 45.17 8.22
CA SER A 282 -7.88 45.16 7.61
C SER A 282 -8.98 45.30 8.65
N ALA A 283 -8.87 44.57 9.77
CA ALA A 283 -9.83 44.66 10.88
C ALA A 283 -9.86 46.08 11.50
N ARG A 284 -8.69 46.71 11.70
CA ARG A 284 -8.60 48.10 12.20
C ARG A 284 -9.17 49.11 11.21
N TYR A 285 -8.97 48.91 9.91
CA TYR A 285 -9.52 49.77 8.87
C TYR A 285 -11.05 49.69 8.81
N GLY A 286 -11.61 48.49 8.99
CA GLY A 286 -13.05 48.29 9.11
C GLY A 286 -13.65 49.00 10.33
N HIS A 287 -12.96 48.94 11.47
CA HIS A 287 -13.37 49.68 12.68
C HIS A 287 -13.36 51.19 12.46
N LEU A 288 -12.29 51.73 11.86
CA LEU A 288 -12.18 53.16 11.59
C LEU A 288 -13.23 53.65 10.59
N GLY A 289 -13.55 52.85 9.56
CA GLY A 289 -14.64 53.15 8.62
C GLY A 289 -15.99 53.26 9.31
N ALA A 290 -16.28 52.37 10.27
CA ALA A 290 -17.50 52.43 11.07
C ALA A 290 -17.54 53.67 11.99
N GLU A 291 -16.40 54.08 12.57
CA GLU A 291 -16.33 55.33 13.34
C GLU A 291 -16.53 56.58 12.47
N ILE A 292 -15.95 56.60 11.27
CA ILE A 292 -16.13 57.74 10.34
C ILE A 292 -17.61 57.90 9.95
N GLU A 293 -18.31 56.81 9.66
CA GLU A 293 -19.74 56.87 9.36
C GLU A 293 -20.56 57.31 10.57
N LYS A 294 -20.25 56.82 11.78
CA LYS A 294 -20.89 57.31 13.02
C LYS A 294 -20.68 58.82 13.21
N VAL A 295 -19.45 59.30 13.04
CA VAL A 295 -19.13 60.73 13.18
C VAL A 295 -19.82 61.55 12.10
N LYS A 296 -19.92 61.07 10.85
CA LYS A 296 -20.71 61.74 9.81
C LYS A 296 -22.19 61.79 10.16
N GLU A 297 -22.75 60.71 10.71
CA GLU A 297 -24.14 60.68 11.18
C GLU A 297 -24.37 61.63 12.35
N GLU A 298 -23.39 61.78 13.26
CA GLU A 298 -23.43 62.75 14.36
C GLU A 298 -23.32 64.19 13.86
N ILE A 299 -22.41 64.48 12.93
CA ILE A 299 -22.30 65.81 12.28
C ILE A 299 -23.59 66.14 11.53
N GLY A 300 -24.15 65.18 10.78
CA GLY A 300 -25.41 65.38 10.07
C GLY A 300 -26.60 65.59 11.02
N ARG A 301 -26.57 65.00 12.22
CA ARG A 301 -27.58 65.29 13.28
C ARG A 301 -27.42 66.70 13.81
N LEU A 302 -26.20 67.12 14.12
CA LEU A 302 -25.88 68.49 14.57
C LEU A 302 -26.27 69.55 13.53
N GLU A 303 -26.07 69.29 12.23
CA GLU A 303 -26.48 70.20 11.15
C GLU A 303 -28.00 70.31 10.99
N ARG A 304 -28.76 69.30 11.41
CA ARG A 304 -30.24 69.30 11.40
C ARG A 304 -30.85 69.90 12.67
N GLY A 305 -30.04 70.27 13.64
CA GLY A 305 -30.49 70.90 14.89
C GLY A 305 -31.18 69.95 15.88
N GLU A 306 -30.89 68.64 15.78
CA GLU A 306 -31.23 67.64 16.80
C GLU A 306 -30.03 67.38 17.73
#